data_AF-A0A5D8ZZM4-F1
#
_entry.id   AF-A0A5D8ZZM4-F1
#
_cell.length_a   1.000
_cell.length_b   1.000
_cell.length_c   1.000
_cell.angle_alpha   90.00
_cell.angle_beta   90.00
_cell.angle_gamma   90.00
#
_symmetry.space_group_name_H-M   'P 1'
#
loop_
_entity.id
_entity.type
_entity.pdbx_description
1 polymer ?
#
loop_
_entity_poly.entity_id
_entity_poly.type
_entity_poly.pdbx_seq_one_letter_code
_entity_poly.pdbx_strand_id
1 'polypeptide(L)'
;MIRCIKEQRTQEEEAVEILSITKTGIFNHKKKQQLMWDEISEIQIIDAVISVTVDLYPEKDFQLHLADTDVYTEMNREDFEKLLQYHYKKDIYIHNTPPSCGCGG
;
A
#
# COMPACT_ATOMS: atom_id res chain seq x y z
N MET A 1 32.18 8.87 36.84
CA MET A 1 32.13 9.55 35.52
C MET A 1 31.43 8.58 34.57
N ILE A 2 30.13 8.80 34.34
CA ILE A 2 29.25 7.86 33.64
C ILE A 2 29.49 8.01 32.13
N ARG A 3 30.05 6.99 31.48
CA ARG A 3 30.10 6.91 30.01
C ARG A 3 28.82 6.20 29.55
N CYS A 4 27.81 6.97 29.18
CA CYS A 4 26.65 6.46 28.45
C CYS A 4 27.13 6.03 27.06
N ILE A 5 27.38 4.74 26.89
CA ILE A 5 27.53 4.13 25.57
C ILE A 5 26.12 4.09 25.00
N LYS A 6 25.79 5.10 24.19
CA LYS A 6 24.61 5.04 23.32
C LYS A 6 24.90 3.90 22.34
N GLU A 7 24.35 2.73 22.63
CA GLU A 7 24.08 1.70 21.62
C GLU A 7 23.32 2.39 20.49
N GLN A 8 24.07 2.78 19.45
CA GLN A 8 23.49 2.93 18.13
C GLN A 8 23.10 1.51 17.75
N ARG A 9 21.83 1.17 17.97
CA ARG A 9 21.22 0.04 17.29
C ARG A 9 21.46 0.31 15.82
N THR A 10 22.42 -0.43 15.28
CA THR A 10 22.65 -0.61 13.86
C THR A 10 21.28 -0.78 13.24
N GLN A 11 20.92 0.16 12.38
CA GLN A 11 19.78 0.07 11.50
C GLN A 11 19.77 -1.37 10.98
N GLU A 12 18.80 -2.15 11.47
CA GLU A 12 18.34 -3.32 10.72
C GLU A 12 18.21 -2.85 9.29
N GLU A 13 18.58 -3.69 8.33
CA GLU A 13 18.23 -3.49 6.93
C GLU A 13 16.69 -3.35 6.90
N GLU A 14 16.21 -2.12 7.11
CA GLU A 14 14.79 -1.78 7.23
C GLU A 14 14.24 -2.16 5.86
N ALA A 15 13.51 -3.29 5.80
CA ALA A 15 12.70 -3.63 4.66
C ALA A 15 12.02 -2.34 4.25
N VAL A 16 12.38 -1.82 3.07
CA VAL A 16 12.00 -0.47 2.67
C VAL A 16 10.51 -0.54 2.40
N GLU A 17 9.67 -0.41 3.44
CA GLU A 17 8.22 -0.53 3.35
C GLU A 17 7.76 0.32 2.17
N ILE A 18 7.35 -0.28 1.06
CA ILE A 18 7.06 0.50 -0.16
C ILE A 18 5.69 1.18 -0.04
N LEU A 19 4.77 0.53 0.67
CA LEU A 19 3.40 0.99 0.90
C LEU A 19 2.99 0.68 2.33
N SER A 20 2.56 1.70 3.08
CA SER A 20 2.07 1.51 4.45
C SER A 20 0.69 2.12 4.61
N ILE A 21 -0.19 1.38 5.29
CA ILE A 21 -1.55 1.81 5.64
C ILE A 21 -1.54 2.32 7.08
N THR A 22 -2.02 3.53 7.27
CA THR A 22 -2.11 4.16 8.59
C THR A 22 -3.57 4.48 8.93
N LYS A 23 -3.82 4.85 10.18
CA LYS A 23 -5.16 5.26 10.63
C LYS A 23 -5.69 6.49 9.87
N THR A 24 -4.80 7.34 9.36
CA THR A 24 -5.16 8.62 8.74
C THR A 24 -5.09 8.60 7.22
N GLY A 25 -4.38 7.63 6.63
CA GLY A 25 -4.19 7.57 5.19
C GLY A 25 -3.29 6.44 4.72
N ILE A 26 -2.95 6.49 3.44
CA ILE A 26 -1.98 5.61 2.79
C ILE A 26 -0.68 6.37 2.51
N PHE A 27 0.46 5.72 2.75
CA PHE A 27 1.77 6.30 2.52
C PHE A 27 2.53 5.50 1.46
N ASN A 28 3.00 6.21 0.43
CA ASN A 28 3.86 5.68 -0.61
C ASN A 28 5.30 6.13 -0.31
N HIS A 29 6.11 5.24 0.26
CA HIS A 29 7.49 5.55 0.65
C HIS A 29 8.40 5.77 -0.55
N LYS A 30 8.11 5.13 -1.69
CA LYS A 30 8.85 5.33 -2.95
C LYS A 30 8.76 6.77 -3.45
N LYS A 31 7.57 7.39 -3.34
CA LYS A 31 7.34 8.80 -3.67
C LYS A 31 7.49 9.75 -2.48
N LYS A 32 7.69 9.23 -1.26
CA LYS A 32 7.62 9.97 0.01
C LYS A 32 6.34 10.81 0.12
N GLN A 33 5.22 10.21 -0.28
CA GLN A 33 3.93 10.89 -0.40
C GLN A 33 2.90 10.24 0.52
N GLN A 34 2.27 11.06 1.35
CA GLN A 34 1.11 10.66 2.16
C GLN A 34 -0.17 11.18 1.51
N LEU A 35 -1.19 10.32 1.42
CA LEU A 35 -2.55 10.71 1.06
C LEU A 35 -3.50 10.39 2.21
N MET A 36 -4.24 11.38 2.68
CA MET A 36 -5.25 11.18 3.71
C MET A 36 -6.49 10.49 3.13
N TRP A 37 -7.19 9.68 3.92
CA TRP A 37 -8.39 8.98 3.44
C TRP A 37 -9.47 9.94 2.91
N ASP A 38 -9.60 11.12 3.51
CA ASP A 38 -10.52 12.17 3.06
C ASP A 38 -10.15 12.78 1.71
N GLU A 39 -8.85 12.87 1.39
CA GLU A 39 -8.37 13.39 0.10
C GLU A 39 -8.57 12.38 -1.03
N ILE A 40 -8.57 11.08 -0.73
CA ILE A 40 -8.65 10.04 -1.74
C ILE A 40 -10.08 9.94 -2.27
N SER A 41 -10.24 10.22 -3.55
CA SER A 41 -11.50 10.08 -4.26
C SER A 41 -11.86 8.63 -4.52
N GLU A 42 -10.87 7.84 -4.94
CA GLU A 42 -11.09 6.46 -5.37
C GLU A 42 -9.84 5.60 -5.11
N ILE A 43 -10.08 4.32 -4.76
CA ILE A 43 -9.06 3.28 -4.71
C ILE A 43 -9.52 2.10 -5.57
N GLN A 44 -8.62 1.65 -6.44
CA GLN A 44 -8.83 0.46 -7.27
C GLN A 44 -7.68 -0.52 -7.07
N ILE A 45 -7.97 -1.82 -7.03
CA ILE A 45 -6.99 -2.90 -7.02
C ILE A 45 -7.30 -3.81 -8.21
N ILE A 46 -6.49 -3.76 -9.25
CA ILE A 46 -6.67 -4.55 -10.48
C ILE A 46 -5.44 -5.41 -10.70
N ASP A 47 -5.60 -6.74 -10.73
CA ASP A 47 -4.51 -7.68 -11.00
C ASP A 47 -3.26 -7.42 -10.13
N ALA A 48 -3.47 -7.29 -8.81
CA ALA A 48 -2.45 -6.95 -7.81
C ALA A 48 -1.83 -5.55 -7.97
N VAL A 49 -2.42 -4.65 -8.76
CA VAL A 49 -2.00 -3.26 -8.88
C VAL A 49 -2.96 -2.35 -8.13
N ILE A 50 -2.47 -1.68 -7.08
CA ILE A 50 -3.25 -0.65 -6.37
C ILE A 50 -3.10 0.69 -7.09
N SER A 51 -4.22 1.34 -7.37
CA SER A 51 -4.33 2.67 -7.96
C SER A 51 -5.11 3.56 -7.00
N VAL A 52 -4.54 4.71 -6.66
CA VAL A 52 -5.13 5.67 -5.73
C VAL A 52 -5.26 7.00 -6.46
N THR A 53 -6.48 7.53 -6.49
CA THR A 53 -6.86 8.72 -7.26
C THR A 53 -7.39 9.83 -6.35
N VAL A 54 -7.03 11.07 -6.66
CA VAL A 54 -7.43 12.30 -5.96
C VAL A 54 -7.97 13.29 -6.99
N ASP A 55 -9.30 13.44 -7.10
CA ASP A 55 -9.92 14.25 -8.17
C ASP A 55 -9.46 15.70 -8.18
N LEU A 56 -9.22 16.27 -7.00
CA LEU A 56 -8.81 17.66 -6.85
C LEU A 56 -7.33 17.89 -7.22
N TYR A 57 -6.51 16.83 -7.22
CA TYR A 57 -5.07 16.89 -7.39
C TYR A 57 -4.54 15.64 -8.12
N PRO A 58 -4.80 15.50 -9.43
CA PRO A 58 -4.40 14.31 -10.20
C PRO A 58 -2.89 14.10 -10.24
N GLU A 59 -2.09 15.13 -9.98
CA GLU A 59 -0.63 15.04 -9.82
C GLU A 59 -0.21 14.17 -8.62
N LYS A 60 -1.11 14.00 -7.65
CA LYS A 60 -0.92 13.15 -6.47
C LYS A 60 -1.34 11.71 -6.72
N ASP A 61 -1.95 11.40 -7.87
CA ASP A 61 -2.35 10.04 -8.19
C ASP A 61 -1.12 9.12 -8.22
N PHE A 62 -1.31 7.90 -7.76
CA PHE A 62 -0.26 6.90 -7.86
C PHE A 62 -0.80 5.51 -8.08
N GLN A 63 0.06 4.71 -8.71
CA GLN A 63 -0.16 3.31 -8.94
C GLN A 63 1.06 2.53 -8.47
N LEU A 64 0.84 1.41 -7.80
CA LEU A 64 1.88 0.51 -7.31
C LEU A 64 1.46 -0.93 -7.53
N HIS A 65 2.42 -1.75 -7.95
CA HIS A 65 2.22 -3.20 -8.01
C HIS A 65 2.42 -3.77 -6.60
N LEU A 66 1.40 -4.38 -6.02
CA LEU A 66 1.43 -4.90 -4.64
C LEU A 66 2.47 -6.02 -4.47
N ALA A 67 2.81 -6.75 -5.54
CA ALA A 67 3.93 -7.71 -5.52
C ALA A 67 5.31 -7.04 -5.44
N ASP A 68 5.42 -5.76 -5.85
CA ASP A 68 6.62 -4.94 -5.66
C ASP A 68 6.58 -4.20 -4.33
N THR A 69 5.69 -4.58 -3.40
CA THR A 69 5.60 -4.00 -2.06
C THR A 69 5.69 -5.08 -1.00
N ASP A 70 5.99 -4.68 0.23
CA ASP A 70 6.09 -5.58 1.37
C ASP A 70 4.72 -6.10 1.84
N VAL A 71 3.63 -5.55 1.32
CA VAL A 71 2.25 -5.91 1.67
C VAL A 71 2.01 -7.42 1.59
N TYR A 72 2.41 -8.07 0.50
CA TYR A 72 2.20 -9.52 0.32
C TYR A 72 3.26 -10.39 1.01
N THR A 73 4.34 -9.77 1.50
CA THR A 73 5.33 -10.43 2.35
C THR A 73 4.86 -10.43 3.81
N GLU A 74 4.16 -9.38 4.23
CA GLU A 74 3.66 -9.21 5.61
C GLU A 74 2.25 -9.77 5.84
N MET A 75 1.37 -9.73 4.84
CA MET A 75 -0.01 -10.21 4.96
C MET A 75 -0.56 -10.79 3.66
N ASN A 76 -1.58 -11.63 3.79
CA ASN A 76 -2.28 -12.15 2.63
C ASN A 76 -3.11 -11.04 1.98
N ARG A 77 -3.34 -11.19 0.68
CA ARG A 77 -4.15 -10.28 -0.12
C ARG A 77 -5.52 -9.95 0.50
N GLU A 78 -6.24 -10.97 0.96
CA GLU A 78 -7.57 -10.78 1.55
C GLU A 78 -7.52 -9.94 2.83
N ASP A 79 -6.46 -10.09 3.63
CA ASP A 79 -6.28 -9.32 4.85
C ASP A 79 -5.93 -7.87 4.55
N PHE A 80 -5.12 -7.63 3.51
CA PHE A 80 -4.84 -6.29 3.01
C PHE A 80 -6.11 -5.58 2.50
N GLU A 81 -6.92 -6.27 1.71
CA GLU A 81 -8.19 -5.76 1.20
C GLU A 81 -9.14 -5.41 2.36
N LYS A 82 -9.26 -6.27 3.38
CA LYS A 82 -10.04 -5.99 4.59
C LYS A 82 -9.47 -4.81 5.39
N LEU A 83 -8.15 -4.71 5.50
CA LEU A 83 -7.49 -3.59 6.20
C LEU A 83 -7.78 -2.26 5.50
N LEU A 84 -7.71 -2.25 4.17
CA LEU A 84 -8.08 -1.09 3.36
C LEU A 84 -9.56 -0.72 3.56
N GLN A 85 -10.49 -1.68 3.44
CA GLN A 85 -11.92 -1.44 3.66
C GLN A 85 -12.23 -1.00 5.10
N TYR A 86 -11.43 -1.43 6.07
CA TYR A 86 -11.60 -1.01 7.46
C TYR A 86 -11.31 0.48 7.62
N HIS A 87 -10.24 0.98 7.00
CA HIS A 87 -9.81 2.38 7.12
C HIS A 87 -10.49 3.32 6.11
N TYR A 88 -10.56 2.92 4.85
CA TYR A 88 -11.17 3.67 3.78
C TYR A 88 -12.66 3.32 3.68
N LYS A 89 -13.52 4.26 4.10
CA LYS A 89 -14.97 4.05 4.19
C LYS A 89 -15.72 4.23 2.86
N LYS A 90 -15.05 4.65 1.79
CA LYS A 90 -15.62 4.76 0.44
C LYS A 90 -15.43 3.43 -0.30
N ASP A 91 -16.08 3.29 -1.45
CA ASP A 91 -15.97 2.09 -2.27
C ASP A 91 -14.55 1.83 -2.76
N ILE A 92 -14.13 0.56 -2.72
CA ILE A 92 -12.86 0.08 -3.28
C ILE A 92 -13.19 -0.90 -4.40
N TYR A 93 -12.75 -0.57 -5.62
CA TYR A 93 -12.96 -1.45 -6.76
C TYR A 93 -11.86 -2.50 -6.83
N ILE A 94 -12.21 -3.75 -6.51
CA ILE A 94 -11.26 -4.86 -6.53
C ILE A 94 -11.63 -5.76 -7.72
N HIS A 95 -10.74 -5.83 -8.70
CA HIS A 95 -10.90 -6.70 -9.86
C HIS A 95 -9.69 -7.62 -10.01
N ASN A 96 -9.94 -8.91 -10.15
CA ASN A 96 -8.89 -9.87 -10.44
C ASN A 96 -9.28 -10.63 -11.67
N THR A 97 -8.40 -10.57 -12.66
CA THR A 97 -8.48 -11.48 -13.78
C THR A 97 -8.12 -12.86 -13.22
N PRO A 98 -9.06 -13.80 -13.08
CA PRO A 98 -8.69 -15.16 -12.74
C PRO A 98 -7.73 -15.64 -13.84
N PRO A 99 -6.68 -16.40 -13.51
CA PRO A 99 -5.81 -16.98 -14.52
C PRO A 99 -6.71 -17.72 -15.51
N SER A 100 -6.73 -17.24 -16.75
CA SER A 100 -7.58 -17.79 -17.78
C SER A 100 -7.33 -19.29 -17.83
N CYS A 101 -8.34 -20.09 -17.50
CA CYS A 101 -8.28 -21.52 -17.68
C CYS A 101 -8.06 -21.71 -19.18
N GLY A 102 -6.82 -22.03 -19.56
CA GLY A 102 -6.42 -22.22 -20.94
C GLY A 102 -7.29 -23.34 -21.51
N CYS A 103 -8.32 -22.97 -22.25
CA CYS A 103 -9.03 -23.90 -23.10
C CYS A 103 -8.16 -24.08 -24.36
N GLY A 104 -7.21 -24.99 -24.26
CA GLY A 104 -6.52 -25.61 -25.38
C GLY A 104 -6.13 -26.99 -24.87
N GLY A 105 -6.76 -28.09 -25.28
CA GLY A 105 -7.34 -28.43 -26.57
C GLY A 105 -6.82 -29.82 -26.88
#